data_AF-A0A6L7WTU6-F1
#
_entry.id   AF-A0A6L7WTU6-F1
#
_cell.length_a   1.000
_cell.length_b   1.000
_cell.length_c   1.000
_cell.angle_alpha   90.00
_cell.angle_beta   90.00
_cell.angle_gamma   90.00
#
_symmetry.space_group_name_H-M   'P 1'
#
loop_
_entity.id
_entity.type
_entity.pdbx_description
1 polymer ?
#
loop_
_entity_poly.entity_id
_entity_poly.type
_entity_poly.pdbx_seq_one_letter_code
_entity_poly.pdbx_strand_id
1 'polypeptide(L)'
;MSRRRPSRQPPTLPTKPAETEPSQPVNRPSEALERVSIRQSFQGPLPPPGFLAKYNEAFSGCAERIVAMTEQQLTHRHALESRAIDGKLSAERRGQMLGFILALTAIIGGGVLIALGKDATGLTAIVGTLAGLVTVFVYGRRKDAEERREKRSDFASPQLRLPYDEATSEPDRSPRPNNGGAPE
;
A
#
# COMPACT_ATOMS: atom_id res chain seq x y z
N MET A 1 -20.64 19.76 44.62
CA MET A 1 -19.18 19.79 44.35
C MET A 1 -18.92 19.42 42.89
N SER A 2 -18.51 20.39 42.08
CA SER A 2 -18.24 20.24 40.66
C SER A 2 -16.81 20.75 40.40
N ARG A 3 -15.91 19.92 39.88
CA ARG A 3 -14.58 20.34 39.42
C ARG A 3 -14.48 20.09 37.93
N ARG A 4 -15.00 21.04 37.14
CA ARG A 4 -14.72 21.15 35.70
C ARG A 4 -13.39 21.90 35.52
N ARG A 5 -12.49 21.34 34.71
CA ARG A 5 -11.22 21.98 34.30
C ARG A 5 -11.53 23.21 33.42
N PRO A 6 -10.87 24.36 33.62
CA PRO A 6 -11.03 25.48 32.70
C PRO A 6 -10.16 25.31 31.45
N SER A 7 -10.78 25.54 30.29
CA SER A 7 -10.18 25.58 28.96
C SER A 7 -9.24 26.78 28.84
N ARG A 8 -7.99 26.56 28.40
CA ARG A 8 -7.07 27.65 28.04
C ARG A 8 -7.40 28.16 26.64
N GLN A 9 -7.94 29.37 26.54
CA GLN A 9 -8.02 30.13 25.28
C GLN A 9 -6.64 30.72 24.93
N PRO A 10 -6.25 30.78 23.65
CA PRO A 10 -5.06 31.52 23.22
C PRO A 10 -5.29 33.04 23.30
N PRO A 11 -4.23 33.84 23.56
CA PRO A 11 -4.34 35.28 23.79
C PRO A 11 -4.75 36.04 22.51
N THR A 12 -5.77 36.87 22.64
CA THR A 12 -6.23 37.85 21.66
C THR A 12 -5.26 39.04 21.62
N LEU A 13 -4.74 39.36 20.42
CA LEU A 13 -3.97 40.57 20.18
C LEU A 13 -4.89 41.81 20.20
N PRO A 14 -4.46 42.95 20.78
CA PRO A 14 -5.30 44.13 20.96
C PRO A 14 -5.56 44.87 19.65
N THR A 15 -6.82 45.26 19.49
CA THR A 15 -7.35 46.19 18.49
C THR A 15 -7.01 47.64 18.87
N LYS A 16 -6.52 48.46 17.93
CA LYS A 16 -6.61 49.93 17.99
C LYS A 16 -6.79 50.51 16.56
N PRO A 17 -7.62 51.56 16.36
CA PRO A 17 -8.43 51.77 15.15
C PRO A 17 -7.78 52.54 13.99
N ALA A 18 -8.46 52.46 12.85
CA ALA A 18 -8.25 53.25 11.66
C ALA A 18 -8.31 54.78 11.91
N GLU A 19 -7.38 55.51 11.30
CA GLU A 19 -7.59 56.91 10.91
C GLU A 19 -6.70 57.23 9.71
N THR A 20 -7.31 57.93 8.75
CA THR A 20 -6.87 58.20 7.38
C THR A 20 -6.09 59.51 7.32
N GLU A 21 -4.93 59.57 6.66
CA GLU A 21 -4.56 60.73 5.80
C GLU A 21 -3.50 60.33 4.75
N PRO A 22 -3.63 60.80 3.49
CA PRO A 22 -2.75 60.44 2.38
C PRO A 22 -1.66 61.49 2.14
N SER A 23 -0.39 61.08 2.09
CA SER A 23 0.68 61.88 1.47
C SER A 23 1.79 60.99 0.91
N GLN A 24 1.92 61.02 -0.42
CA GLN A 24 2.93 60.35 -1.25
C GLN A 24 4.37 60.88 -0.96
N PRO A 25 5.42 60.44 -1.67
CA PRO A 25 5.88 59.09 -2.00
C PRO A 25 7.34 58.91 -1.53
N VAL A 26 7.63 58.00 -0.59
CA VAL A 26 9.03 57.66 -0.29
C VAL A 26 9.37 56.37 -1.02
N ASN A 27 9.99 56.58 -2.18
CA ASN A 27 10.72 55.61 -2.97
C ASN A 27 11.67 54.80 -2.07
N ARG A 28 11.23 53.62 -1.63
CA ARG A 28 12.11 52.57 -1.12
C ARG A 28 11.92 51.40 -2.09
N PRO A 29 12.96 50.95 -2.79
CA PRO A 29 12.87 49.68 -3.50
C PRO A 29 12.51 48.63 -2.43
N SER A 30 11.27 48.14 -2.48
CA SER A 30 10.88 46.98 -1.72
C SER A 30 11.65 45.81 -2.31
N GLU A 31 12.81 45.53 -1.72
CA GLU A 31 13.43 44.22 -1.82
C GLU A 31 12.43 43.24 -1.18
N ALA A 32 11.48 42.80 -1.99
CA ALA A 32 10.66 41.64 -1.72
C ALA A 32 11.64 40.47 -1.65
N LEU A 33 12.16 40.23 -0.45
CA LEU A 33 13.02 39.10 -0.13
C LEU A 33 12.16 37.85 -0.29
N GLU A 34 12.15 37.32 -1.50
CA GLU A 34 11.53 36.05 -1.85
C GLU A 34 12.28 34.95 -1.07
N ARG A 35 11.71 34.54 0.07
CA ARG A 35 12.23 33.41 0.84
C ARG A 35 11.91 32.13 0.08
N VAL A 36 12.83 31.68 -0.76
CA VAL A 36 12.76 30.37 -1.41
C VAL A 36 12.92 29.29 -0.34
N SER A 37 11.84 28.54 -0.06
CA SER A 37 11.91 27.35 0.80
C SER A 37 12.21 26.11 -0.05
N ILE A 38 13.39 25.52 0.12
CA ILE A 38 13.74 24.25 -0.54
C ILE A 38 13.21 23.09 0.32
N ARG A 39 12.25 22.32 -0.20
CA ARG A 39 11.82 21.05 0.39
C ARG A 39 12.54 19.90 -0.30
N GLN A 40 13.33 19.13 0.47
CA GLN A 40 13.89 17.86 0.01
C GLN A 40 13.10 16.72 0.66
N SER A 41 12.58 15.80 -0.16
CA SER A 41 11.92 14.57 0.30
C SER A 41 12.77 13.38 -0.14
N PHE A 42 13.06 12.49 0.79
CA PHE A 42 13.79 11.26 0.50
C PHE A 42 12.97 10.07 0.98
N GLN A 43 12.93 9.02 0.17
CA GLN A 43 12.30 7.74 0.52
C GLN A 43 13.35 6.64 0.40
N GLY A 44 13.58 5.98 1.51
CA GLY A 44 14.50 4.87 1.59
C GLY A 44 14.81 4.55 3.05
N PRO A 45 15.34 3.36 3.31
CA PRO A 45 15.62 2.93 4.68
C PRO A 45 16.85 3.64 5.27
N LEU A 46 17.71 4.23 4.43
CA LEU A 46 18.86 5.05 4.82
C LEU A 46 18.61 6.52 4.54
N PRO A 47 19.08 7.47 5.38
CA PRO A 47 19.05 8.88 5.03
C PRO A 47 20.02 9.18 3.86
N PRO A 48 19.84 10.30 3.13
CA PRO A 48 20.75 10.67 2.05
C PRO A 48 22.19 10.80 2.55
N PRO A 49 23.21 10.58 1.69
CA PRO A 49 24.61 10.59 2.08
C PRO A 49 25.05 11.93 2.70
N GLY A 50 24.52 13.06 2.19
CA GLY A 50 24.78 14.38 2.77
C GLY A 50 24.19 14.59 4.18
N PHE A 51 23.15 13.84 4.56
CA PHE A 51 22.62 13.84 5.93
C PHE A 51 23.38 12.87 6.83
N LEU A 52 23.82 11.71 6.32
CA LEU A 52 24.68 10.78 7.08
C LEU A 52 25.97 11.47 7.55
N ALA A 53 26.61 12.25 6.68
CA ALA A 53 27.79 13.04 7.05
C ALA A 53 27.49 14.02 8.21
N LYS A 54 26.39 14.78 8.11
CA LYS A 54 25.94 15.72 9.16
C LYS A 54 25.60 15.03 10.48
N TYR A 55 25.02 13.84 10.44
CA TYR A 55 24.76 13.06 11.66
C TYR A 55 26.07 12.63 12.34
N ASN A 56 27.09 12.29 11.55
CA ASN A 56 28.40 11.93 12.07
C ASN A 56 29.18 13.13 12.62
N GLU A 57 29.02 14.30 12.01
CA GLU A 57 29.55 15.58 12.51
C GLU A 57 28.90 15.99 13.84
N ALA A 58 27.58 15.78 13.98
CA ALA A 58 26.85 16.07 15.22
C ALA A 58 27.22 15.09 16.36
N PHE A 59 27.43 13.81 16.03
CA PHE A 59 27.87 12.79 16.96
C PHE A 59 28.70 11.73 16.24
N SER A 60 29.96 11.57 16.64
CA SER A 60 30.87 10.61 16.02
C SER A 60 30.34 9.18 16.11
N GLY A 61 30.29 8.47 14.98
CA GLY A 61 29.80 7.09 14.88
C GLY A 61 28.28 6.96 14.65
N CYS A 62 27.52 8.07 14.60
CA CYS A 62 26.09 8.02 14.33
C CYS A 62 25.76 7.43 12.95
N ALA A 63 26.53 7.77 11.91
CA ALA A 63 26.28 7.26 10.57
C ALA A 63 26.37 5.74 10.50
N GLU A 64 27.43 5.16 11.10
CA GLU A 64 27.62 3.71 11.19
C GLU A 64 26.46 3.03 11.94
N ARG A 65 26.03 3.62 13.06
CA ARG A 65 24.90 3.09 13.84
C ARG A 65 23.57 3.13 13.06
N ILE A 66 23.33 4.17 12.27
CA ILE A 66 22.14 4.27 11.41
C ILE A 66 22.17 3.21 10.32
N VAL A 67 23.32 3.00 9.69
CA VAL A 67 23.52 1.97 8.66
C VAL A 67 23.31 0.58 9.26
N ALA A 68 23.96 0.28 10.38
CA ALA A 68 23.81 -1.00 11.08
C ALA A 68 22.36 -1.27 11.51
N MET A 69 21.66 -0.26 12.04
CA MET A 69 20.23 -0.39 12.37
C MET A 69 19.40 -0.72 11.13
N THR A 70 19.71 -0.10 10.00
CA THR A 70 19.01 -0.33 8.74
C THR A 70 19.26 -1.73 8.19
N GLU A 71 20.50 -2.21 8.22
CA GLU A 71 20.84 -3.58 7.84
C GLU A 71 20.15 -4.63 8.71
N GLN A 72 20.06 -4.38 10.02
CA GLN A 72 19.32 -5.24 10.94
C GLN A 72 17.83 -5.28 10.60
N GLN A 73 17.22 -4.13 10.30
CA GLN A 73 15.82 -4.05 9.88
C GLN A 73 15.58 -4.77 8.54
N LEU A 74 16.48 -4.62 7.57
CA LEU A 74 16.43 -5.33 6.29
C LEU A 74 16.53 -6.84 6.50
N THR A 75 17.51 -7.29 7.29
CA THR A 75 17.70 -8.71 7.60
C THR A 75 16.49 -9.29 8.31
N HIS A 76 15.91 -8.55 9.28
CA HIS A 76 14.69 -8.96 9.96
C HIS A 76 13.51 -9.07 9.00
N ARG A 77 13.33 -8.09 8.11
CA ARG A 77 12.27 -8.10 7.09
C ARG A 77 12.43 -9.28 6.13
N HIS A 78 13.64 -9.54 5.64
CA HIS A 78 13.93 -10.70 4.79
C HIS A 78 13.63 -12.01 5.51
N ALA A 79 14.00 -12.14 6.78
CA ALA A 79 13.67 -13.33 7.57
C ALA A 79 12.16 -13.54 7.73
N LEU A 80 11.38 -12.46 7.94
CA LEU A 80 9.91 -12.53 7.98
C LEU A 80 9.31 -12.90 6.62
N GLU A 81 9.81 -12.30 5.53
CA GLU A 81 9.40 -12.63 4.17
C GLU A 81 9.64 -14.11 3.84
N SER A 82 10.84 -14.62 4.13
CA SER A 82 11.18 -16.05 3.96
C SER A 82 10.25 -16.95 4.77
N ARG A 83 10.07 -16.66 6.07
CA ARG A 83 9.17 -17.45 6.94
C ARG A 83 7.73 -17.44 6.45
N ALA A 84 7.25 -16.31 5.93
CA ALA A 84 5.90 -16.21 5.38
C ALA A 84 5.75 -17.07 4.11
N ILE A 85 6.76 -17.08 3.23
CA ILE A 85 6.79 -17.92 2.03
C ILE A 85 6.84 -19.41 2.40
N ASP A 86 7.73 -19.79 3.33
CA ASP A 86 7.87 -21.17 3.78
C ASP A 86 6.62 -21.68 4.49
N GLY A 87 6.02 -20.85 5.33
CA GLY A 87 4.73 -21.11 5.97
C GLY A 87 3.64 -21.38 4.94
N LYS A 88 3.56 -20.57 3.89
CA LYS A 88 2.61 -20.76 2.79
C LYS A 88 2.86 -22.07 2.03
N LEU A 89 4.11 -22.35 1.64
CA LEU A 89 4.45 -23.56 0.91
C LEU A 89 4.16 -24.83 1.72
N SER A 90 4.45 -24.81 3.02
CA SER A 90 4.17 -25.94 3.91
C SER A 90 2.66 -26.17 4.10
N ALA A 91 1.86 -25.10 4.22
CA ALA A 91 0.40 -25.20 4.28
C ALA A 91 -0.20 -25.75 2.97
N GLU A 92 0.31 -25.29 1.81
CA GLU A 92 -0.10 -25.80 0.50
C GLU A 92 0.21 -27.29 0.35
N ARG A 93 1.44 -27.72 0.70
CA ARG A 93 1.84 -29.14 0.66
C ARG A 93 0.98 -30.01 1.57
N ARG A 94 0.73 -29.58 2.83
CA ARG A 94 -0.14 -30.30 3.77
C ARG A 94 -1.56 -30.41 3.23
N GLY A 95 -2.11 -29.32 2.68
CA GLY A 95 -3.44 -29.32 2.07
C GLY A 95 -3.55 -30.25 0.86
N GLN A 96 -2.53 -30.31 0.00
CA GLN A 96 -2.49 -31.24 -1.13
C GLN A 96 -2.41 -32.70 -0.67
N MET A 97 -1.59 -32.99 0.34
CA MET A 97 -1.47 -34.34 0.91
C MET A 97 -2.77 -34.81 1.57
N LEU A 98 -3.44 -33.94 2.34
CA LEU A 98 -4.76 -34.25 2.92
C LEU A 98 -5.81 -34.49 1.84
N GLY A 99 -5.84 -33.66 0.79
CA GLY A 99 -6.72 -33.86 -0.36
C GLY A 99 -6.45 -35.19 -1.09
N PHE A 100 -5.18 -35.57 -1.25
CA PHE A 100 -4.79 -36.85 -1.83
C PHE A 100 -5.27 -38.03 -0.97
N ILE A 101 -5.07 -37.97 0.35
CA ILE A 101 -5.54 -39.02 1.28
C ILE A 101 -7.06 -39.16 1.20
N LEU A 102 -7.81 -38.05 1.19
CA LEU A 102 -9.27 -38.08 1.06
C LEU A 102 -9.73 -38.67 -0.28
N ALA A 103 -9.04 -38.35 -1.38
CA ALA A 103 -9.33 -38.95 -2.67
C ALA A 103 -9.08 -40.47 -2.65
N LEU A 104 -7.95 -40.88 -2.06
CA LEU A 104 -7.59 -42.30 -1.96
C LEU A 104 -8.57 -43.08 -1.09
N THR A 105 -8.97 -42.55 0.07
CA THR A 105 -9.96 -43.19 0.94
C THR A 105 -11.33 -43.28 0.28
N ALA A 106 -11.73 -42.27 -0.51
CA ALA A 106 -12.96 -42.32 -1.28
C ALA A 106 -12.94 -43.44 -2.34
N ILE A 107 -11.83 -43.58 -3.07
CA ILE A 107 -11.67 -44.63 -4.10
C ILE A 107 -11.67 -46.02 -3.46
N ILE A 108 -10.87 -46.24 -2.42
CA ILE A 108 -10.78 -47.53 -1.72
C ILE A 108 -12.12 -47.86 -1.05
N GLY A 109 -12.72 -46.90 -0.34
CA GLY A 109 -14.02 -47.07 0.31
C GLY A 109 -15.12 -47.42 -0.69
N GLY A 110 -15.14 -46.77 -1.85
CA GLY A 110 -16.05 -47.10 -2.95
C GLY A 110 -15.81 -48.51 -3.51
N GLY A 111 -14.56 -48.88 -3.78
CA GLY A 111 -14.19 -50.20 -4.30
C GLY A 111 -14.55 -51.34 -3.34
N VAL A 112 -14.26 -51.18 -2.05
CA VAL A 112 -14.63 -52.16 -1.00
C VAL A 112 -16.15 -52.30 -0.90
N LEU A 113 -16.89 -51.21 -1.07
CA LEU A 113 -18.34 -51.25 -0.97
C LEU A 113 -19.00 -51.97 -2.15
N ILE A 114 -18.48 -51.76 -3.36
CA ILE A 114 -18.86 -52.53 -4.55
C ILE A 114 -18.56 -54.02 -4.32
N ALA A 115 -17.38 -54.35 -3.77
CA ALA A 115 -16.97 -55.73 -3.52
C ALA A 115 -17.82 -56.45 -2.45
N LEU A 116 -18.36 -55.71 -1.47
CA LEU A 116 -19.20 -56.26 -0.40
C LEU A 116 -20.66 -56.47 -0.81
N GLY A 117 -21.07 -56.06 -2.02
CA GLY A 117 -22.43 -56.27 -2.54
C GLY A 117 -23.53 -55.62 -1.69
N LYS A 118 -23.19 -54.65 -0.83
CA LYS A 118 -24.15 -53.97 0.04
C LYS A 118 -25.01 -53.00 -0.78
N ASP A 119 -26.33 -53.14 -0.61
CA ASP A 119 -27.38 -52.30 -1.21
C ASP A 119 -27.10 -50.80 -1.15
N ALA A 120 -27.80 -50.07 -2.04
CA ALA A 120 -27.71 -48.63 -2.26
C ALA A 120 -27.65 -47.78 -0.97
N THR A 121 -28.27 -48.22 0.12
CA THR A 121 -28.33 -47.53 1.42
C THR A 121 -26.96 -47.40 2.11
N GLY A 122 -26.09 -48.41 2.03
CA GLY A 122 -24.73 -48.31 2.58
C GLY A 122 -23.84 -47.37 1.77
N LEU A 123 -24.12 -47.31 0.46
CA LEU A 123 -23.41 -46.49 -0.50
C LEU A 123 -23.79 -45.02 -0.38
N THR A 124 -25.07 -44.71 -0.21
CA THR A 124 -25.52 -43.33 0.03
C THR A 124 -25.00 -42.76 1.35
N ALA A 125 -24.86 -43.56 2.41
CA ALA A 125 -24.30 -43.09 3.68
C ALA A 125 -22.81 -42.71 3.57
N ILE A 126 -21.99 -43.55 2.92
CA ILE A 126 -20.54 -43.29 2.76
C ILE A 126 -20.30 -42.19 1.72
N VAL A 127 -20.99 -42.24 0.57
CA VAL A 127 -20.87 -41.19 -0.46
C VAL A 127 -21.37 -39.84 0.06
N GLY A 128 -22.47 -39.82 0.82
CA GLY A 128 -23.00 -38.60 1.42
C GLY A 128 -22.05 -37.95 2.43
N THR A 129 -21.41 -38.75 3.29
CA THR A 129 -20.43 -38.24 4.26
C THR A 129 -19.15 -37.74 3.58
N LEU A 130 -18.63 -38.47 2.58
CA LEU A 130 -17.50 -38.01 1.77
C LEU A 130 -17.83 -36.75 0.98
N ALA A 131 -19.00 -36.69 0.34
CA ALA A 131 -19.44 -35.52 -0.41
C ALA A 131 -19.58 -34.30 0.51
N GLY A 132 -20.12 -34.46 1.71
CA GLY A 132 -20.18 -33.39 2.72
C GLY A 132 -18.80 -32.88 3.11
N LEU A 133 -17.84 -33.78 3.38
CA LEU A 133 -16.48 -33.40 3.74
C LEU A 133 -15.76 -32.69 2.59
N VAL A 134 -15.87 -33.21 1.37
CA VAL A 134 -15.33 -32.57 0.16
C VAL A 134 -15.95 -31.21 -0.05
N THR A 135 -17.25 -31.06 0.16
CA THR A 135 -17.97 -29.78 0.01
C THR A 135 -17.45 -28.75 1.00
N VAL A 136 -17.30 -29.09 2.29
CA VAL A 136 -16.72 -28.18 3.30
C VAL A 136 -15.30 -27.77 2.92
N PHE A 137 -14.48 -28.73 2.48
CA PHE A 137 -13.09 -28.45 2.08
C PHE A 137 -12.98 -27.55 0.85
N VAL A 138 -13.78 -27.82 -0.19
CA VAL A 138 -13.83 -27.03 -1.43
C VAL A 138 -14.40 -25.64 -1.17
N TYR A 139 -15.44 -25.53 -0.34
CA TYR A 139 -16.03 -24.25 0.04
C TYR A 139 -15.03 -23.38 0.81
N GLY A 140 -14.30 -23.95 1.77
CA GLY A 140 -13.20 -23.27 2.46
C GLY A 140 -12.17 -22.71 1.48
N ARG A 141 -11.71 -23.53 0.53
CA ARG A 141 -10.77 -23.07 -0.51
C ARG A 141 -11.32 -21.98 -1.43
N ARG A 142 -12.61 -22.03 -1.77
CA ARG A 142 -13.25 -21.00 -2.61
C ARG A 142 -13.33 -19.67 -1.87
N LYS A 143 -13.73 -19.68 -0.59
CA LYS A 143 -13.78 -18.48 0.24
C LYS A 143 -12.39 -17.82 0.38
N ASP A 144 -11.35 -18.62 0.61
CA ASP A 144 -9.97 -18.13 0.66
C ASP A 144 -9.49 -17.54 -0.67
N ALA A 145 -10.00 -18.04 -1.80
CA ALA A 145 -9.68 -17.53 -3.13
C ALA A 145 -10.44 -16.23 -3.44
N GLU A 146 -11.71 -16.14 -3.05
CA GLU A 146 -12.56 -14.96 -3.18
C GLU A 146 -12.03 -13.79 -2.35
N GLU A 147 -11.70 -14.00 -1.07
CA GLU A 147 -11.14 -12.97 -0.20
C GLU A 147 -9.81 -12.41 -0.76
N ARG A 148 -8.98 -13.27 -1.34
CA ARG A 148 -7.74 -12.85 -2.02
C ARG A 148 -8.01 -12.05 -3.29
N ARG A 149 -9.07 -12.40 -4.03
CA ARG A 149 -9.47 -11.73 -5.27
C ARG A 149 -10.07 -10.36 -4.99
N GLU A 150 -10.89 -10.24 -3.94
CA GLU A 150 -11.47 -8.99 -3.44
C GLU A 150 -10.38 -8.03 -2.98
N LYS A 151 -9.47 -8.48 -2.11
CA LYS A 151 -8.31 -7.68 -1.71
C LYS A 151 -7.45 -7.26 -2.91
N ARG A 152 -7.35 -8.08 -3.95
CA ARG A 152 -6.62 -7.71 -5.18
C ARG A 152 -7.40 -6.71 -6.04
N SER A 153 -8.73 -6.77 -6.11
CA SER A 153 -9.55 -5.82 -6.88
C SER A 153 -9.67 -4.46 -6.22
N ASP A 154 -9.74 -4.41 -4.89
CA ASP A 154 -9.75 -3.14 -4.14
C ASP A 154 -8.44 -2.38 -4.36
N PHE A 155 -7.32 -3.08 -4.41
CA PHE A 155 -6.01 -2.51 -4.75
C PHE A 155 -5.78 -2.31 -6.25
N ALA A 156 -6.49 -3.02 -7.13
CA ALA A 156 -6.39 -2.89 -8.60
C ALA A 156 -7.39 -1.89 -9.21
N SER A 157 -8.28 -1.32 -8.40
CA SER A 157 -9.15 -0.23 -8.82
C SER A 157 -8.30 1.01 -9.14
N PRO A 158 -8.43 1.65 -10.33
CA PRO A 158 -7.64 2.81 -10.73
C PRO A 158 -7.92 4.07 -9.88
N GLN A 159 -7.44 4.11 -8.65
CA GLN A 159 -7.29 5.34 -7.88
C GLN A 159 -5.90 5.94 -8.13
N LEU A 160 -5.57 6.14 -9.41
CA LEU A 160 -4.59 7.14 -9.84
C LEU A 160 -5.26 8.12 -10.81
N ARG A 161 -6.44 8.63 -10.44
CA ARG A 161 -6.88 9.92 -10.97
C ARG A 161 -6.16 10.98 -10.13
N LEU A 162 -4.89 11.20 -10.43
CA LEU A 162 -4.21 12.39 -9.96
C LEU A 162 -5.02 13.59 -10.47
N PRO A 163 -5.38 14.58 -9.64
CA PRO A 163 -5.83 15.87 -10.12
C PRO A 163 -4.60 16.58 -10.70
N TYR A 164 -4.12 16.13 -11.85
CA TYR A 164 -3.28 16.99 -12.68
C TYR A 164 -4.25 17.79 -13.53
N ASP A 165 -4.41 19.04 -13.11
CA ASP A 165 -5.25 20.07 -13.68
C ASP A 165 -5.10 20.10 -15.21
N GLU A 166 -6.22 19.99 -15.91
CA GLU A 166 -6.33 20.12 -17.36
C GLU A 166 -6.25 21.60 -17.77
N ALA A 167 -5.24 22.31 -17.27
CA ALA A 167 -5.07 23.74 -17.49
C ALA A 167 -3.60 24.14 -17.35
N THR A 168 -2.71 23.59 -18.17
CA THR A 168 -1.51 24.28 -18.72
C THR A 168 -0.66 23.27 -19.50
N SER A 169 -0.91 23.16 -20.80
CA SER A 169 0.12 22.86 -21.82
C SER A 169 -0.54 22.66 -23.19
N GLU A 170 -1.25 23.69 -23.67
CA GLU A 170 -1.22 23.93 -25.12
C GLU A 170 0.14 24.58 -25.43
N PRO A 171 1.02 23.96 -26.23
CA PRO A 171 2.12 24.70 -26.81
C PRO A 171 1.54 25.54 -27.96
N ASP A 172 1.59 26.85 -27.76
CA ASP A 172 1.52 27.91 -28.77
C ASP A 172 2.04 27.43 -30.14
N ARG A 173 1.11 27.10 -31.03
CA ARG A 173 1.38 26.91 -32.46
C ARG A 173 1.37 28.30 -33.10
N SER A 174 2.52 28.95 -33.11
CA SER A 174 2.71 30.15 -33.91
C SER A 174 2.49 29.82 -35.41
N PRO A 175 1.81 30.68 -36.20
CA PRO A 175 1.48 30.37 -37.59
C PRO A 175 2.71 30.44 -38.49
N ARG A 176 3.01 29.38 -39.26
CA ARG A 176 3.99 29.46 -40.36
C ARG A 176 3.37 30.24 -41.54
N PRO A 177 4.12 31.15 -42.18
CA PRO A 177 3.61 31.91 -43.32
C PRO A 177 3.43 31.01 -44.54
N ASN A 178 2.28 31.16 -45.17
CA ASN A 178 1.87 30.56 -46.44
C ASN A 178 2.67 31.21 -47.58
N ASN A 179 3.53 30.45 -48.25
CA ASN A 179 4.11 30.83 -49.54
C ASN A 179 3.60 29.87 -50.61
N GLY A 180 2.63 30.36 -51.40
CA GLY A 180 2.18 29.74 -52.62
C GLY A 180 3.13 29.99 -53.80
N GLY A 181 2.98 29.16 -54.83
CA GLY A 181 3.69 29.22 -56.11
C GLY A 181 4.05 27.80 -56.56
N ALA A 182 3.08 27.00 -57.04
CA ALA A 182 2.61 26.89 -58.43
C ALA A 182 3.47 25.90 -59.27
N PRO A 183 2.84 25.15 -60.20
CA PRO A 183 3.37 23.88 -60.72
C PRO A 183 4.03 24.04 -62.10
N GLU A 184 5.01 23.19 -62.40
CA GLU A 184 5.23 22.48 -63.68
C GLU A 184 6.09 21.24 -63.44
#